data_AF-A0A357LZD0-F1
#
_entry.id   AF-A0A357LZD0-F1
#
_cell.length_a   1.000
_cell.length_b   1.000
_cell.length_c   1.000
_cell.angle_alpha   90.00
_cell.angle_beta   90.00
_cell.angle_gamma   90.00
#
_symmetry.space_group_name_H-M   'P 1'
#
loop_
_entity.id
_entity.type
_entity.pdbx_description
1 polymer ?
#
loop_
_entity_poly.entity_id
_entity_poly.type
_entity_poly.pdbx_seq_one_letter_code
_entity_poly.pdbx_strand_id
1 'polypeptide(L)'
;MSRFLEIIELSNGDIALRHVDEEQGDALVKIHFSDDAKASLQEHCVDVARAMLEAGALKVGELSGIEFEQSPFETEASPGRRVH
;
A
#
# COMPACT_ATOMS: atom_id res chain seq x y z
N MET A 1 -2.75 -9.34 18.75
CA MET A 1 -2.57 -9.83 17.37
C MET A 1 -2.28 -8.61 16.50
N SER A 2 -1.04 -8.42 16.08
CA SER A 2 -0.69 -7.43 15.07
C SER A 2 -1.39 -7.82 13.77
N ARG A 3 -2.17 -6.90 13.20
CA ARG A 3 -2.95 -7.16 11.99
C ARG A 3 -2.18 -6.55 10.81
N PHE A 4 -1.67 -7.40 9.93
CA PHE A 4 -0.89 -6.95 8.78
C PHE A 4 -1.79 -6.41 7.69
N LEU A 5 -1.27 -5.46 6.94
CA LEU A 5 -1.95 -4.82 5.82
C LEU A 5 -1.19 -5.14 4.53
N GLU A 6 -1.92 -5.42 3.46
CA GLU A 6 -1.38 -5.59 2.12
C GLU A 6 -2.02 -4.60 1.14
N ILE A 7 -1.20 -4.20 0.17
CA ILE A 7 -1.62 -3.40 -0.97
C ILE A 7 -1.75 -4.35 -2.15
N ILE A 8 -2.94 -4.44 -2.73
CA ILE A 8 -3.23 -5.29 -3.89
C ILE A 8 -3.76 -4.47 -5.05
N GLU A 9 -3.49 -4.92 -6.27
CA GLU A 9 -4.16 -4.42 -7.48
C GLU A 9 -5.40 -5.27 -7.75
N LEU A 10 -6.54 -4.61 -7.92
CA LEU A 10 -7.80 -5.23 -8.27
C LEU A 10 -7.88 -5.49 -9.79
N SER A 11 -8.76 -6.39 -10.20
CA SER A 11 -8.94 -6.74 -11.62
C SER A 11 -9.39 -5.57 -12.52
N ASN A 12 -9.90 -4.48 -11.94
CA ASN A 12 -10.25 -3.24 -12.64
C ASN A 12 -9.11 -2.20 -12.68
N GLY A 13 -7.91 -2.56 -12.18
CA GLY A 13 -6.74 -1.69 -12.11
C GLY A 13 -6.80 -0.65 -10.99
N ASP A 14 -7.70 -0.81 -10.02
CA ASP A 14 -7.72 -0.01 -8.81
C ASP A 14 -6.78 -0.61 -7.77
N ILE A 15 -6.24 0.25 -6.90
CA ILE A 15 -5.37 -0.19 -5.81
C ILE A 15 -6.17 -0.25 -4.53
N ALA A 16 -6.11 -1.37 -3.81
CA ALA A 16 -6.82 -1.57 -2.56
C ALA A 16 -5.85 -1.88 -1.41
N LEU A 17 -6.16 -1.32 -0.24
CA LEU A 17 -5.53 -1.68 1.04
C LEU A 17 -6.46 -2.60 1.82
N ARG A 18 -5.99 -3.77 2.23
CA ARG A 18 -6.79 -4.73 3.01
C ARG A 18 -5.94 -5.48 4.02
N HIS A 19 -6.60 -6.27 4.87
CA HIS A 19 -5.93 -7.15 5.80
C HIS A 19 -5.45 -8.43 5.13
N VAL A 20 -4.23 -8.85 5.44
CA VAL A 20 -3.63 -10.09 4.90
C VAL A 20 -4.43 -11.32 5.30
N ASP A 21 -5.02 -11.32 6.50
CA ASP A 21 -5.77 -12.46 7.04
C ASP A 21 -7.20 -12.61 6.44
N GLU A 22 -7.65 -11.68 5.59
CA GLU A 22 -8.99 -11.69 5.01
C GLU A 22 -8.96 -11.73 3.48
N GLU A 23 -8.84 -12.93 2.92
CA GLU A 23 -8.82 -13.16 1.46
C GLU A 23 -10.07 -12.62 0.74
N GLN A 24 -11.21 -12.59 1.44
CA GLN A 24 -12.52 -12.10 0.97
C GLN A 24 -12.99 -10.85 1.75
N GLY A 25 -12.08 -10.19 2.48
CA GLY A 25 -12.41 -8.99 3.27
C GLY A 25 -12.66 -7.76 2.40
N ASP A 26 -13.45 -6.84 2.93
CA ASP A 26 -13.65 -5.53 2.31
C ASP A 26 -12.34 -4.72 2.31
N ALA A 27 -12.09 -4.01 1.21
CA ALA A 27 -10.98 -3.08 1.15
C ALA A 27 -11.20 -1.93 2.15
N LEU A 28 -10.21 -1.67 3.00
CA LEU A 28 -10.21 -0.56 3.94
C LEU A 28 -10.18 0.77 3.20
N VAL A 29 -9.39 0.82 2.13
CA VAL A 29 -9.23 1.98 1.26
C VAL A 29 -9.12 1.48 -0.19
N LYS A 30 -9.74 2.21 -1.12
CA LYS A 30 -9.59 2.01 -2.57
C LYS A 30 -9.14 3.30 -3.22
N ILE A 31 -8.12 3.23 -4.07
CA ILE A 31 -7.61 4.33 -4.88
C ILE A 31 -7.98 4.01 -6.33
N HIS A 32 -8.79 4.88 -6.92
CA HIS A 32 -9.18 4.84 -8.32
C HIS A 32 -8.48 5.97 -9.07
N PHE A 33 -7.55 5.63 -9.95
CA PHE A 33 -6.98 6.58 -10.89
C PHE A 33 -7.94 6.79 -12.07
N SER A 34 -8.13 8.04 -12.48
CA SER A 34 -8.84 8.34 -13.73
C SER A 34 -8.10 7.74 -14.93
N ASP A 35 -8.80 7.54 -16.05
CA ASP A 35 -8.19 7.02 -17.27
C ASP A 35 -6.99 7.86 -17.74
N ASP A 36 -7.09 9.19 -17.60
CA ASP A 36 -6.01 10.12 -17.95
C ASP A 36 -4.78 9.94 -17.04
N ALA A 37 -5.00 9.78 -15.72
CA ALA A 37 -3.93 9.50 -14.77
C ALA A 37 -3.30 8.12 -15.02
N LYS A 38 -4.10 7.09 -15.35
CA LYS A 38 -3.62 5.77 -15.73
C LYS A 38 -2.76 5.83 -17.01
N ALA A 39 -3.18 6.61 -18.01
CA ALA A 39 -2.40 6.78 -19.23
C ALA A 39 -1.08 7.53 -18.99
N SER A 40 -1.09 8.51 -18.07
CA SER A 40 0.12 9.28 -17.72
C SER A 40 1.10 8.52 -16.82
N LEU A 41 0.60 7.73 -15.87
CA LEU A 41 1.41 7.03 -14.87
C LEU A 41 1.77 5.61 -15.28
N GLN A 42 0.96 4.98 -16.14
CA GLN A 42 1.19 3.63 -16.68
C GLN A 42 1.45 2.62 -15.55
N GLU A 43 2.56 1.89 -15.61
CA GLU A 43 2.98 0.90 -14.62
C GLU A 43 3.30 1.50 -13.24
N HIS A 44 3.47 2.83 -13.14
CA HIS A 44 3.77 3.52 -11.88
C HIS A 44 2.54 3.80 -11.00
N CYS A 45 1.32 3.46 -11.43
CA CYS A 45 0.12 3.63 -10.61
C CYS A 45 0.24 2.93 -9.24
N VAL A 46 0.85 1.75 -9.19
CA VAL A 46 1.05 0.99 -7.95
C VAL A 46 2.02 1.71 -7.02
N ASP A 47 3.16 2.19 -7.54
CA ASP A 47 4.18 2.90 -6.75
C ASP A 47 3.63 4.20 -6.16
N VAL A 48 2.88 4.96 -6.97
CA VAL A 48 2.24 6.20 -6.54
C VAL A 48 1.18 5.91 -5.47
N ALA A 49 0.33 4.90 -5.67
CA ALA A 49 -0.65 4.52 -4.67
C ALA A 49 -0.01 4.06 -3.36
N ARG A 50 1.10 3.31 -3.42
CA ARG A 50 1.87 2.92 -2.23
C ARG A 50 2.36 4.16 -1.47
N ALA A 51 2.99 5.11 -2.16
CA ALA A 51 3.46 6.35 -1.53
C ALA A 51 2.31 7.16 -0.90
N MET A 52 1.13 7.18 -1.52
CA MET A 52 -0.06 7.83 -0.96
C MET A 52 -0.55 7.15 0.33
N LEU A 53 -0.56 5.81 0.36
CA LEU A 53 -0.96 5.03 1.53
C LEU A 53 0.07 5.17 2.67
N GLU A 54 1.37 5.20 2.35
CA GLU A 54 2.47 5.51 3.27
C GLU A 54 2.28 6.88 3.95
N ALA A 55 2.04 7.92 3.16
CA ALA A 55 1.77 9.26 3.68
C ALA A 55 0.51 9.29 4.56
N GLY A 56 -0.55 8.57 4.15
CA GLY A 56 -1.78 8.45 4.93
C GLY A 56 -1.56 7.78 6.29
N ALA A 57 -0.79 6.70 6.34
CA ALA A 57 -0.51 6.00 7.58
C ALA A 57 0.35 6.82 8.55
N LEU A 58 1.36 7.55 8.04
CA LEU A 58 2.11 8.52 8.83
C LEU A 58 1.16 9.57 9.44
N LYS A 59 0.21 10.08 8.64
CA LYS A 59 -0.76 11.06 9.11
C LYS A 59 -1.67 10.52 10.21
N VAL A 60 -2.08 9.25 10.12
CA VAL A 60 -2.85 8.58 11.19
C VAL A 60 -2.05 8.52 12.49
N GLY A 61 -0.74 8.26 12.42
CA GLY A 61 0.15 8.29 13.58
C GLY A 61 0.16 9.64 14.27
N GLU A 62 0.40 10.71 13.50
CA GLU A 62 0.37 12.09 14.00
C GLU A 62 -0.95 12.43 14.70
N LEU A 63 -2.09 12.04 14.11
CA LEU A 63 -3.41 12.30 14.65
C LEU A 63 -3.75 11.46 15.89
N SER A 64 -3.20 10.25 15.99
CA SER A 64 -3.48 9.32 17.10
C SER A 64 -2.52 9.51 18.27
N GLY A 65 -1.48 10.34 18.13
CA GLY A 65 -0.38 10.44 19.09
C GLY A 65 0.49 9.19 19.15
N ILE A 66 0.47 8.37 18.09
CA ILE A 66 1.26 7.15 17.94
C ILE A 66 2.44 7.47 17.02
N GLU A 67 3.66 7.41 17.54
CA GLU A 67 4.87 7.53 16.72
C GLU A 67 5.14 6.19 16.00
N PHE A 68 5.05 6.20 14.67
CA PHE A 68 5.45 5.04 13.86
C PHE A 68 6.98 5.09 13.65
N GLU A 69 7.72 4.18 14.27
CA GLU A 69 9.18 4.07 14.13
C GLU A 69 9.62 3.37 12.82
N GLN A 70 8.70 2.73 12.08
CA GLN A 70 8.97 2.01 10.82
C GLN A 70 7.84 2.22 9.79
N SER A 71 8.14 2.02 8.51
CA SER A 71 7.12 2.04 7.44
C SER A 71 6.01 1.02 7.79
N PRO A 72 4.74 1.43 7.84
CA PRO A 72 3.62 0.54 8.17
C PRO A 72 3.28 -0.45 7.05
N PHE A 73 3.98 -0.37 5.92
CA PHE A 73 3.85 -1.27 4.78
C PHE A 73 5.16 -2.06 4.65
N GLU A 74 5.09 -3.39 4.81
CA GLU A 74 6.23 -4.26 4.53
C GLU A 74 6.59 -4.16 3.05
N THR A 75 7.75 -3.60 2.75
CA THR A 75 8.43 -3.87 1.49
C THR A 75 9.23 -5.15 1.70
N GLU A 76 8.80 -6.26 1.10
CA GLU A 76 9.68 -7.41 0.90
C GLU A 76 10.83 -6.98 -0.04
N ALA A 77 11.85 -6.35 0.53
CA ALA A 77 13.17 -6.30 -0.08
C ALA A 77 13.72 -7.73 -0.04
N SER A 78 13.50 -8.47 -1.13
CA SER A 78 14.00 -9.82 -1.34
C SER A 78 15.48 -9.92 -0.90
N PRO A 79 15.89 -10.93 -0.09
CA PRO A 79 17.27 -11.05 0.40
C PRO A 79 18.17 -11.58 -0.72
N GLY A 80 18.51 -10.71 -1.67
CA GLY A 80 19.19 -11.05 -2.91
C GLY A 80 20.59 -10.45 -3.04
N ARG A 81 21.48 -10.66 -2.06
CA ARG A 81 22.92 -10.44 -2.29
C ARG A 81 23.81 -11.31 -1.39
N ARG A 82 23.85 -12.62 -1.65
CA ARG A 82 25.11 -13.36 -1.52
C ARG A 82 25.76 -13.41 -2.89
N VAL A 83 26.76 -12.57 -3.12
CA VAL A 83 27.78 -12.83 -4.14
C VAL A 83 29.15 -12.51 -3.56
N HIS A 84 29.90 -13.60 -3.36
CA HIS A 84 31.35 -13.77 -3.24
C HIS A 84 32.14 -12.95 -2.22
#